data_AF-A0A8T9ZYE4-F1
#
_entry.id   AF-A0A8T9ZYE4-F1
#
_cell.length_a   1.000
_cell.length_b   1.000
_cell.length_c   1.000
_cell.angle_alpha   90.00
_cell.angle_beta   90.00
_cell.angle_gamma   90.00
#
_symmetry.space_group_name_H-M   'P 1'
#
loop_
_entity.id
_entity.type
_entity.pdbx_description
1 polymer ?
#
loop_
_entity_poly.entity_id
_entity_poly.type
_entity_poly.pdbx_seq_one_letter_code
_entity_poly.pdbx_strand_id
1 'polypeptide(L)'
;MVAPHPEWDDCEGGLINQETKIVVSPVVAWFDEHSTVVRSADEGEGNAYSVKVYHGPPDREIHDDIVVFRDARPAWEFAHLLTHYFTHTTEPETATNHLIRSKRGSTDDRWDPNHAVEDLGAEEVLEVLLAPNPLPNAINEILS
;
A
#
# COMPACT_ATOMS: atom_id res chain seq x y z
N MET A 1 -14.59 9.14 0.19
CA MET A 1 -13.16 9.19 0.52
C MET A 1 -13.05 8.68 1.93
N VAL A 2 -12.33 7.57 2.12
CA VAL A 2 -12.07 6.97 3.43
C VAL A 2 -11.23 7.95 4.23
N ALA A 3 -11.53 8.16 5.52
CA ALA A 3 -10.67 8.96 6.40
C ALA A 3 -9.62 8.04 7.04
N PRO A 4 -8.40 8.53 7.33
CA PRO A 4 -7.42 7.74 8.07
C PRO A 4 -7.95 7.38 9.47
N HIS A 5 -7.40 6.32 10.06
CA HIS A 5 -7.68 5.93 11.43
C HIS A 5 -7.18 7.04 12.38
N PRO A 6 -7.97 7.46 13.39
CA PRO A 6 -7.68 8.65 14.21
C PRO A 6 -6.41 8.59 15.07
N GLU A 7 -5.77 7.42 15.18
CA GLU A 7 -4.50 7.25 15.89
C GLU A 7 -3.26 7.51 15.01
N TRP A 8 -3.47 7.79 13.72
CA TRP A 8 -2.40 8.11 12.78
C TRP A 8 -2.31 9.61 12.60
N ASP A 9 -1.08 10.12 12.65
CA ASP A 9 -0.77 11.53 12.46
C ASP A 9 -0.27 11.78 11.03
N ASP A 10 -0.53 12.98 10.50
CA ASP A 10 0.03 13.43 9.23
C ASP A 10 1.56 13.57 9.33
N CYS A 11 2.27 13.13 8.29
CA CYS A 11 3.69 13.40 8.10
C CYS A 11 3.97 13.85 6.66
N GLU A 12 5.24 14.17 6.37
CA GLU A 12 5.62 14.55 4.99
C GLU A 12 5.30 13.40 4.02
N GLY A 13 4.40 13.68 3.08
CA GLY A 13 3.98 12.73 2.05
C GLY A 13 3.21 11.50 2.57
N GLY A 14 2.70 11.51 3.81
CA GLY A 14 2.16 10.28 4.38
C GLY A 14 1.49 10.40 5.75
N LEU A 15 1.37 9.24 6.38
CA LEU A 15 0.74 9.03 7.69
C LEU A 15 1.67 8.17 8.56
N ILE A 16 1.75 8.46 9.85
CA ILE A 16 2.63 7.74 10.78
C ILE A 16 1.91 7.35 12.08
N ASN A 17 2.22 6.17 12.59
CA ASN A 17 1.87 5.72 13.93
C ASN A 17 3.01 4.86 14.49
N GLN A 18 3.58 5.29 15.62
CA GLN A 18 4.74 4.65 16.26
C GLN A 18 5.91 4.44 15.29
N GLU A 19 6.21 3.19 14.93
CA GLU A 19 7.32 2.80 14.06
C GLU A 19 6.85 2.40 12.65
N THR A 20 5.57 2.62 12.32
CA THR A 20 5.03 2.35 10.98
C THR A 20 4.63 3.66 10.30
N LYS A 21 5.10 3.85 9.08
CA LYS A 21 4.79 5.03 8.26
C LYS A 21 4.31 4.60 6.87
N ILE A 22 3.21 5.17 6.41
CA ILE A 22 2.66 4.95 5.07
C ILE A 22 2.92 6.21 4.26
N VAL A 23 3.62 6.10 3.14
CA VAL A 23 3.97 7.24 2.29
C VAL A 23 3.35 7.05 0.91
N VAL A 24 2.74 8.11 0.40
CA VAL A 24 2.26 8.22 -0.98
C VAL A 24 3.20 9.18 -1.71
N SER A 25 3.93 8.67 -2.72
CA SER A 25 4.89 9.49 -3.47
C SER A 25 4.65 9.41 -4.97
N PRO A 26 4.84 10.52 -5.72
CA PRO A 26 4.82 10.48 -7.17
C PRO A 26 5.94 9.59 -7.69
N VAL A 27 5.63 8.83 -8.74
CA VAL A 27 6.58 7.94 -9.43
C VAL A 27 6.39 8.04 -10.94
N VAL A 28 7.46 7.78 -11.67
CA VAL A 28 7.37 7.42 -13.08
C VAL A 28 7.25 5.91 -13.15
N ALA A 29 6.08 5.45 -13.59
CA ALA A 29 5.80 4.05 -13.86
C ALA A 29 5.71 3.83 -15.38
N TRP A 30 6.50 2.88 -15.87
CA TRP A 30 6.40 2.38 -17.24
C TRP A 30 5.88 0.95 -17.21
N PHE A 31 4.87 0.72 -18.05
CA PHE A 31 4.21 -0.56 -18.20
C PHE A 31 4.66 -1.17 -19.51
N ASP A 32 5.26 -2.35 -19.45
CA ASP A 32 5.27 -3.26 -20.58
C ASP A 32 4.44 -4.50 -20.23
N GLU A 33 4.14 -5.30 -21.25
CA GLU A 33 3.35 -6.53 -21.17
C GLU A 33 3.87 -7.57 -20.14
N HIS A 34 5.05 -7.36 -19.55
CA HIS A 34 5.71 -8.32 -18.67
C HIS A 34 6.18 -7.72 -17.34
N SER A 35 6.17 -6.39 -17.18
CA SER A 35 6.73 -5.73 -16.00
C SER A 35 6.25 -4.28 -15.83
N THR A 36 6.12 -3.87 -14.57
CA THR A 36 6.14 -2.45 -14.19
C THR A 36 7.53 -2.08 -13.71
N VAL A 37 8.13 -1.09 -14.37
CA VAL A 37 9.33 -0.40 -13.89
C VAL A 37 8.88 0.88 -13.18
N VAL A 38 9.11 0.94 -11.87
CA VAL A 38 8.83 2.12 -11.05
C VAL A 38 10.13 2.86 -10.75
N ARG A 39 10.13 4.18 -10.96
CA ARG A 39 11.20 5.07 -10.51
C ARG A 39 10.60 6.21 -9.70
N SER A 40 11.27 6.59 -8.62
CA SER A 40 10.93 7.81 -7.89
C SER A 40 10.95 9.01 -8.83
N ALA A 41 10.00 9.91 -8.66
CA ALA A 41 9.90 11.14 -9.43
C ALA A 41 9.71 12.32 -8.48
N ASP A 42 10.15 13.49 -8.90
CA ASP A 42 9.83 14.72 -8.19
C ASP A 42 8.36 15.11 -8.42
N GLU A 43 7.83 16.02 -7.58
CA GLU A 43 6.48 16.54 -7.74
C GLU A 43 6.30 17.19 -9.13
N GLY A 44 5.34 16.68 -9.90
CA GLY A 44 5.02 17.15 -11.26
C GLY A 44 5.71 16.38 -12.39
N GLU A 45 6.66 15.48 -12.09
CA GLU A 45 7.29 14.60 -13.08
C GLU A 45 6.70 13.18 -13.07
N GLY A 46 6.05 12.80 -11.97
CA GLY A 46 5.38 11.51 -11.82
C GLY A 46 4.14 11.38 -12.70
N ASN A 47 3.97 10.21 -13.31
CA ASN A 47 2.76 9.83 -14.05
C ASN A 47 1.86 8.85 -13.27
N ALA A 48 2.28 8.49 -12.05
CA ALA A 48 1.61 7.56 -11.14
C ALA A 48 2.03 7.87 -9.69
N TYR A 49 1.45 7.14 -8.74
CA TYR A 49 1.67 7.31 -7.30
C TYR A 49 1.92 5.94 -6.66
N SER A 50 3.03 5.79 -5.95
CA SER A 50 3.38 4.58 -5.20
C SER A 50 2.97 4.73 -3.75
N VAL A 51 2.36 3.68 -3.18
CA VAL A 51 2.09 3.54 -1.75
C VAL A 51 3.13 2.62 -1.14
N LYS A 52 3.87 3.15 -0.18
CA LYS A 52 4.98 2.47 0.50
C LYS A 52 4.72 2.38 1.99
N VAL A 53 5.15 1.29 2.59
CA VAL A 53 5.11 1.13 4.05
C VAL A 53 6.54 1.05 4.57
N TYR A 54 6.84 1.89 5.54
CA TYR A 54 8.11 1.96 6.24
C TYR A 54 7.93 1.37 7.64
N HIS A 55 8.93 0.60 8.09
CA HIS A 55 8.99 0.04 9.45
C HIS A 55 10.31 0.37 10.13
N GLY A 56 10.25 0.54 11.45
CA GLY A 56 11.38 0.74 12.32
C GLY A 56 11.65 2.21 12.66
N PRO A 57 12.72 2.49 13.41
CA PRO A 57 13.04 3.84 13.85
C PRO A 57 13.55 4.71 12.67
N PRO A 58 13.39 6.05 12.72
CA PRO A 58 13.72 6.96 11.62
C PRO A 58 15.15 6.85 11.06
N ASP A 59 16.12 6.40 11.84
CA ASP A 59 17.52 6.23 11.43
C ASP A 59 17.80 4.89 10.72
N ARG A 60 16.86 3.95 10.73
CA ARG A 60 17.01 2.59 10.17
C ARG A 60 15.75 2.07 9.49
N GLU A 61 14.89 2.96 9.02
CA GLU A 61 13.65 2.57 8.36
C GLU A 61 13.93 1.66 7.16
N ILE A 62 13.24 0.53 7.12
CA ILE A 62 13.12 -0.31 5.93
C ILE A 62 11.78 0.00 5.27
N HIS A 63 11.71 -0.10 3.94
CA HIS A 63 10.45 0.12 3.24
C HIS A 63 10.16 -0.95 2.20
N ASP A 64 8.87 -1.18 2.01
CA ASP A 64 8.32 -2.04 0.98
C ASP A 64 7.35 -1.24 0.11
N ASP A 65 7.54 -1.32 -1.22
CA ASP A 65 6.57 -0.82 -2.19
C ASP A 65 5.38 -1.80 -2.23
N ILE A 66 4.20 -1.34 -1.85
CA ILE A 66 3.00 -2.19 -1.77
C ILE A 66 2.30 -2.24 -3.12
N VAL A 67 1.96 -1.07 -3.66
CA VAL A 67 1.17 -0.93 -4.87
C VAL A 67 1.40 0.44 -5.51
N VAL A 68 1.15 0.54 -6.82
CA VAL A 68 1.17 1.78 -7.58
C VAL A 68 -0.23 2.03 -8.12
N PHE A 69 -0.66 3.29 -8.14
CA PHE A 69 -1.90 3.74 -8.76
C PHE A 69 -1.61 4.81 -9.81
N ARG A 70 -2.45 4.90 -10.84
CA ARG A 70 -2.35 5.98 -11.84
C ARG A 70 -2.64 7.35 -11.23
N ASP A 71 -3.67 7.41 -10.40
CA ASP A 71 -4.19 8.66 -9.85
C ASP A 71 -3.86 8.82 -8.36
N ALA A 72 -3.65 10.07 -7.93
CA ALA A 72 -3.37 10.40 -6.53
C ALA A 72 -4.51 9.99 -5.59
N ARG A 73 -5.76 10.17 -6.02
CA ARG A 73 -6.94 9.91 -5.19
C ARG A 73 -7.03 8.46 -4.70
N PRO A 74 -7.03 7.43 -5.57
CA PRO A 74 -7.07 6.04 -5.11
C PRO A 74 -5.82 5.66 -4.30
N ALA A 75 -4.65 6.24 -4.57
CA ALA A 75 -3.45 6.02 -3.75
C ALA A 75 -3.64 6.49 -2.31
N TRP A 76 -4.20 7.70 -2.12
CA TRP A 76 -4.52 8.23 -0.79
C TRP A 76 -5.66 7.47 -0.10
N GLU A 77 -6.72 7.11 -0.85
CA GLU A 77 -7.81 6.28 -0.31
C GLU A 77 -7.27 4.92 0.18
N PHE A 78 -6.34 4.31 -0.56
CA PHE A 78 -5.67 3.08 -0.16
C PHE A 78 -4.77 3.28 1.07
N ALA A 79 -3.99 4.37 1.12
CA ALA A 79 -3.19 4.71 2.30
C ALA A 79 -4.06 4.87 3.57
N HIS A 80 -5.24 5.48 3.44
CA HIS A 80 -6.19 5.61 4.54
C HIS A 80 -6.72 4.24 4.97
N LEU A 81 -7.08 3.36 4.05
CA LEU A 81 -7.48 1.99 4.39
C LEU A 81 -6.36 1.21 5.10
N LEU A 82 -5.11 1.41 4.69
CA LEU A 82 -3.95 0.80 5.35
C LEU A 82 -3.80 1.26 6.81
N THR A 83 -4.12 2.52 7.14
CA THR A 83 -4.07 2.96 8.55
C THR A 83 -5.01 2.15 9.44
N HIS A 84 -6.23 1.86 8.97
CA HIS A 84 -7.18 1.01 9.68
C HIS A 84 -6.67 -0.42 9.75
N TYR A 85 -6.15 -0.97 8.64
CA TYR A 85 -5.57 -2.30 8.60
C TYR A 85 -4.46 -2.49 9.65
N PHE A 86 -3.49 -1.58 9.68
CA PHE A 86 -2.34 -1.70 10.60
C PHE A 86 -2.72 -1.48 12.07
N THR A 87 -3.69 -0.62 12.38
CA THR A 87 -4.19 -0.48 13.75
C THR A 87 -4.80 -1.77 14.29
N HIS A 88 -5.39 -2.60 13.43
CA HIS A 88 -5.94 -3.91 13.83
C HIS A 88 -4.91 -5.04 13.81
N THR A 89 -3.63 -4.75 13.53
CA THR A 89 -2.55 -5.75 13.47
C THR A 89 -1.63 -5.63 14.68
N THR A 90 -1.24 -6.77 15.26
CA THR A 90 -0.27 -6.80 16.37
C THR A 90 1.18 -6.82 15.91
N GLU A 91 1.44 -7.15 14.65
CA GLU A 91 2.77 -7.24 14.05
C GLU A 91 2.78 -6.57 12.65
N PRO A 92 3.03 -5.25 12.56
CA PRO A 92 2.97 -4.50 11.30
C PRO A 92 3.92 -5.02 10.21
N GLU A 93 5.11 -5.51 10.57
CA GLU A 93 6.05 -6.12 9.62
C GLU A 93 5.49 -7.40 9.01
N THR A 94 4.91 -8.28 9.84
CA THR A 94 4.25 -9.51 9.38
C THR A 94 3.03 -9.17 8.51
N ALA A 95 2.23 -8.17 8.92
CA ALA A 95 1.09 -7.66 8.16
C ALA A 95 1.51 -7.11 6.78
N THR A 96 2.61 -6.38 6.71
CA THR A 96 3.17 -5.87 5.45
C THR A 96 3.64 -7.01 4.55
N ASN A 97 4.29 -8.02 5.13
CA ASN A 97 4.64 -9.24 4.41
C ASN A 97 3.42 -9.94 3.81
N HIS A 98 2.25 -9.90 4.46
CA HIS A 98 1.01 -10.44 3.87
C HIS A 98 0.56 -9.66 2.64
N LEU A 99 0.78 -8.34 2.60
CA LEU A 99 0.46 -7.51 1.43
C LEU A 99 1.43 -7.79 0.26
N ILE A 100 2.72 -8.05 0.51
CA ILE A 100 3.74 -8.18 -0.56
C ILE A 100 4.07 -9.62 -0.97
N ARG A 101 3.65 -10.64 -0.21
CA ARG A 101 4.08 -12.04 -0.40
C ARG A 101 3.72 -12.66 -1.76
N SER A 102 2.86 -12.03 -2.55
CA SER A 102 2.65 -12.42 -3.95
C SER A 102 3.89 -12.27 -4.83
N LYS A 103 4.90 -11.47 -4.43
CA LYS A 103 6.05 -11.13 -5.27
C LYS A 103 7.20 -12.17 -5.26
N ARG A 104 7.17 -13.18 -4.38
CA ARG A 104 8.26 -14.17 -4.26
C ARG A 104 7.76 -15.62 -4.25
N GLY A 105 7.49 -16.15 -5.45
CA GLY A 105 7.62 -17.57 -5.73
C GLY A 105 6.50 -18.50 -5.27
N SER A 106 5.35 -17.96 -4.86
CA SER A 106 4.13 -18.76 -4.76
C SER A 106 3.47 -18.80 -6.14
N THR A 107 3.43 -19.98 -6.76
CA THR A 107 2.75 -20.20 -8.05
C THR A 107 1.22 -20.07 -7.96
N ASP A 108 0.68 -19.80 -6.76
CA ASP A 108 -0.75 -19.71 -6.49
C ASP A 108 -1.24 -18.25 -6.27
N ASP A 109 -0.36 -17.25 -6.21
CA ASP A 109 -0.75 -15.85 -5.98
C ASP A 109 -0.96 -15.08 -7.28
N ARG A 110 -2.22 -14.66 -7.51
CA ARG A 110 -2.69 -13.98 -8.72
C ARG A 110 -2.52 -12.45 -8.71
N TRP A 111 -1.84 -11.89 -7.71
CA TRP A 111 -1.69 -10.43 -7.59
C TRP A 111 -0.55 -9.91 -8.47
N ASP A 112 -0.93 -9.18 -9.53
CA ASP A 112 -0.03 -8.36 -10.32
C ASP A 112 -0.30 -6.87 -10.01
N PRO A 113 0.66 -6.13 -9.44
CA PRO A 113 0.55 -4.69 -9.22
C PRO A 113 0.19 -3.89 -10.49
N ASN A 114 0.44 -4.43 -11.69
CA ASN A 114 0.04 -3.81 -12.95
C ASN A 114 -1.49 -3.58 -13.02
N HIS A 115 -2.29 -4.53 -12.52
CA HIS A 115 -3.75 -4.41 -12.54
C HIS A 115 -4.27 -3.25 -11.68
N ALA A 116 -3.57 -2.91 -10.60
CA ALA A 116 -3.92 -1.79 -9.73
C ALA A 116 -3.75 -0.43 -10.42
N VAL A 117 -2.84 -0.34 -11.37
CA VAL A 117 -2.61 0.90 -12.13
C VAL A 117 -3.62 1.08 -13.27
N GLU A 118 -4.22 -0.01 -13.75
CA GLU A 118 -5.07 0.04 -14.93
C GLU A 118 -6.56 0.19 -14.62
N ASP A 119 -7.15 -0.46 -13.61
CA ASP A 119 -8.63 -0.44 -13.46
C ASP A 119 -9.22 -0.64 -12.05
N LEU A 120 -8.44 -0.92 -11.00
CA LEU A 120 -9.00 -1.29 -9.68
C LEU A 120 -9.14 -0.10 -8.72
N GLY A 121 -10.24 -0.09 -7.95
CA GLY A 121 -10.45 0.85 -6.85
C GLY A 121 -9.65 0.47 -5.60
N ALA A 122 -9.41 1.43 -4.69
CA ALA A 122 -8.60 1.22 -3.49
C ALA A 122 -9.11 0.07 -2.58
N GLU A 123 -10.43 -0.05 -2.40
CA GLU A 123 -11.04 -1.11 -1.61
C GLU A 123 -10.84 -2.48 -2.26
N GLU A 124 -11.09 -2.59 -3.56
CA GLU A 124 -10.90 -3.83 -4.34
C GLU A 124 -9.44 -4.28 -4.34
N VAL A 125 -8.49 -3.35 -4.46
CA VAL A 125 -7.06 -3.64 -4.31
C VAL A 125 -6.75 -4.23 -2.93
N LEU A 126 -7.29 -3.65 -1.86
CA LEU A 126 -7.07 -4.17 -0.51
C LEU A 126 -7.67 -5.57 -0.33
N GLU A 127 -8.89 -5.79 -0.82
CA GLU A 127 -9.53 -7.11 -0.76
C GLU A 127 -8.69 -8.18 -1.47
N VAL A 128 -8.17 -7.88 -2.67
CA VAL A 128 -7.33 -8.82 -3.43
C VAL A 128 -6.02 -9.11 -2.72
N LEU A 129 -5.38 -8.09 -2.14
CA LEU A 129 -4.14 -8.24 -1.36
C LEU A 129 -4.33 -9.10 -0.10
N LEU A 130 -5.52 -9.07 0.51
CA LEU A 130 -5.85 -9.82 1.72
C LEU A 130 -6.45 -11.20 1.44
N ALA A 131 -7.05 -11.42 0.27
CA ALA A 131 -7.69 -12.69 -0.11
C ALA A 131 -6.84 -13.96 0.09
N PRO A 132 -5.52 -13.99 -0.21
CA PRO A 132 -4.73 -15.21 0.00
C PRO A 132 -4.48 -15.53 1.48
N ASN A 133 -4.60 -14.56 2.40
CA ASN A 133 -4.42 -14.77 3.85
C ASN A 133 -5.24 -13.75 4.66
N PRO A 134 -6.57 -13.92 4.76
CA PRO A 134 -7.40 -12.98 5.51
C PRO A 134 -7.03 -13.01 6.99
N LEU A 135 -6.70 -11.86 7.57
CA LEU A 135 -6.54 -11.76 9.03
C LEU A 135 -7.90 -12.01 9.69
N PRO A 136 -7.98 -12.87 10.72
CA PRO A 136 -9.25 -13.19 11.35
C PRO A 136 -9.82 -11.95 12.07
N ASN A 137 -11.00 -11.51 11.63
CA ASN A 137 -11.90 -10.49 12.19
C ASN A 137 -11.72 -9.00 11.81
N ALA A 138 -10.53 -8.53 11.43
CA ALA A 138 -10.33 -7.08 11.17
C ALA A 138 -10.96 -6.57 9.86
N ILE A 139 -11.14 -7.44 8.86
CA ILE A 139 -11.51 -7.02 7.50
C ILE A 139 -12.97 -6.55 7.40
N ASN A 140 -13.89 -7.18 8.13
CA ASN A 140 -15.30 -6.79 8.08
C ASN A 140 -15.54 -5.41 8.72
N GLU A 141 -14.75 -5.00 9.70
CA GLU A 141 -14.89 -3.69 10.36
C GLU A 141 -14.32 -2.54 9.53
N ILE A 142 -13.36 -2.82 8.63
CA ILE A 142 -12.76 -1.82 7.73
C ILE A 142 -13.67 -1.54 6.52
N LEU A 143 -14.46 -2.52 6.09
CA LEU A 143 -15.25 -2.48 4.85
C LEU A 143 -16.78 -2.31 5.06
N SER A 144 -17.25 -2.25 6.32
CA SER A 144 -18.68 -2.04 6.67
C SER A 144 -19.02 -0.57 6.90
#